data_AF-A0A2S9JNA5-F1
#
_entry.id   AF-A0A2S9JNA5-F1
#
_cell.length_a   1.000
_cell.length_b   1.000
_cell.length_c   1.000
_cell.angle_alpha   90.00
_cell.angle_beta   90.00
_cell.angle_gamma   90.00
#
_symmetry.space_group_name_H-M   'P 1'
#
loop_
_entity.id
_entity.type
_entity.pdbx_description
1 polymer ?
#
loop_
_entity_poly.entity_id
_entity_poly.type
_entity_poly.pdbx_seq_one_letter_code
_entity_poly.pdbx_strand_id
1 'polypeptide(L)'
;MYQGDKEKAYIALKRWFVDNFPDIQNVIQIDDREAGTLVGKSVRKYNFKSGVNKSDFSMYFTVAINISPDTVDMSVYNIYES
;
A
#
# COMPACT_ATOMS: atom_id res chain seq x y z
N MET A 1 -6.72 14.59 23.88
CA MET A 1 -6.56 13.52 22.87
C MET A 1 -5.39 13.94 21.99
N TYR A 2 -4.35 13.11 21.89
CA TYR A 2 -3.04 13.49 21.34
C TYR A 2 -3.06 13.46 19.81
N GLN A 3 -3.25 14.62 19.19
CA GLN A 3 -3.24 14.82 17.74
C GLN A 3 -1.84 14.54 17.11
N GLY A 4 -0.78 14.65 17.91
CA GLY A 4 0.62 14.50 17.46
C GLY A 4 1.06 13.06 17.13
N ASP A 5 0.38 12.04 17.66
CA ASP A 5 0.72 10.64 17.36
C ASP A 5 0.10 10.18 16.04
N LYS A 6 -1.12 10.64 15.74
CA LYS A 6 -1.79 10.39 14.45
C LYS A 6 -0.97 10.96 13.28
N GLU A 7 -0.47 12.19 13.43
CA GLU A 7 0.28 12.86 12.37
C GLU A 7 1.64 12.19 12.10
N LYS A 8 2.36 11.81 13.16
CA LYS A 8 3.62 11.06 13.02
C LYS A 8 3.39 9.68 12.40
N ALA A 9 2.34 8.98 12.82
CA ALA A 9 1.95 7.71 12.23
C ALA A 9 1.62 7.88 10.75
N TYR A 10 0.89 8.93 10.37
CA TYR A 10 0.57 9.23 8.97
C TYR A 10 1.83 9.42 8.12
N ILE A 11 2.76 10.26 8.57
CA ILE A 11 4.00 10.53 7.84
C ILE A 11 4.83 9.24 7.70
N ALA A 12 4.96 8.46 8.78
CA ALA A 12 5.71 7.21 8.78
C ALA A 12 5.09 6.17 7.84
N LEU A 13 3.77 6.00 7.89
CA LEU A 13 3.06 5.02 7.07
C LEU A 13 3.00 5.43 5.61
N LYS A 14 2.84 6.73 5.32
CA LYS A 14 2.96 7.24 3.94
C LYS A 14 4.33 6.95 3.35
N ARG A 15 5.40 7.16 4.12
CA ARG A 15 6.77 6.82 3.69
C ARG A 15 6.92 5.32 3.47
N TRP A 16 6.51 4.50 4.44
CA TRP A 16 6.54 3.04 4.30
C TRP A 16 5.77 2.55 3.07
N PHE A 17 4.60 3.14 2.82
CA PHE A 17 3.72 2.81 1.70
C PHE A 17 4.40 3.10 0.36
N VAL A 18 5.02 4.28 0.23
CA VAL A 18 5.83 4.65 -0.93
C VAL A 18 7.01 3.70 -1.13
N ASP A 19 7.76 3.41 -0.06
CA ASP A 19 9.00 2.64 -0.14
C ASP A 19 8.73 1.17 -0.52
N ASN A 20 7.62 0.59 -0.06
CA ASN A 20 7.26 -0.80 -0.33
C ASN A 20 6.55 -1.01 -1.68
N PHE A 21 6.01 0.06 -2.24
CA PHE A 21 5.23 0.05 -3.46
C PHE A 21 5.66 1.23 -4.34
N PRO A 22 6.86 1.21 -4.93
CA PRO A 22 7.42 2.36 -5.65
C PRO A 22 6.53 2.79 -6.84
N ASP A 23 5.87 1.84 -7.50
CA ASP A 23 4.91 2.13 -8.58
C ASP A 23 3.62 2.81 -8.07
N ILE A 24 3.38 2.83 -6.76
CA ILE A 24 2.18 3.39 -6.13
C ILE A 24 2.17 4.91 -6.16
N GLN A 25 3.34 5.59 -6.17
CA GLN A 25 3.38 7.05 -6.20
C GLN A 25 2.65 7.61 -7.43
N ASN A 26 2.64 6.86 -8.53
CA ASN A 26 1.92 7.21 -9.74
C ASN A 26 0.42 6.85 -9.70
N VAL A 27 -0.03 6.08 -8.69
CA VAL A 27 -1.39 5.54 -8.59
C VAL A 27 -2.02 5.72 -7.20
N ILE A 28 -1.51 6.65 -6.38
CA ILE A 28 -2.17 7.07 -5.13
C ILE A 28 -3.54 7.63 -5.53
N GLN A 29 -4.58 7.03 -4.99
CA GLN A 29 -5.96 7.43 -5.26
C GLN A 29 -6.48 8.36 -4.16
N ILE A 30 -6.06 8.15 -2.91
CA ILE A 30 -6.47 8.94 -1.75
C ILE A 30 -5.24 9.17 -0.85
N ASP A 31 -4.99 10.44 -0.54
CA ASP A 31 -3.95 10.93 0.38
C ASP A 31 -4.58 11.98 1.29
N ASP A 32 -5.44 11.51 2.19
CA ASP A 32 -6.19 12.36 3.12
C ASP A 32 -5.52 12.33 4.49
N ARG A 33 -4.69 13.35 4.73
CA ARG A 33 -3.97 13.52 5.98
C ARG A 33 -4.88 13.80 7.18
N GLU A 34 -5.98 14.52 6.97
CA GLU A 34 -6.87 14.89 8.07
C GLU A 34 -7.70 13.69 8.52
N ALA A 35 -8.28 12.97 7.56
CA ALA A 35 -8.97 11.71 7.83
C ALA A 35 -8.00 10.62 8.31
N GLY A 36 -6.73 10.67 7.88
CA GLY A 36 -5.73 9.64 8.15
C GLY A 36 -5.87 8.45 7.19
N THR A 37 -6.27 8.71 5.94
CA THR A 37 -6.56 7.69 4.93
C THR A 37 -5.53 7.75 3.80
N LEU A 38 -4.90 6.62 3.51
CA LEU A 38 -4.02 6.42 2.37
C LEU A 38 -4.54 5.25 1.54
N VAL A 39 -4.82 5.47 0.26
CA VAL A 39 -5.24 4.42 -0.67
C VAL A 39 -4.43 4.52 -1.96
N GLY A 40 -3.90 3.39 -2.41
CA GLY A 40 -3.11 3.32 -3.63
C GLY A 40 -3.14 1.95 -4.28
N LYS A 41 -2.94 1.92 -5.59
CA LYS A 41 -2.86 0.68 -6.37
C LYS A 41 -1.41 0.33 -6.68
N SER A 42 -1.06 -0.93 -6.48
CA SER A 42 0.28 -1.42 -6.74
C SER A 42 0.26 -2.61 -7.69
N VAL A 43 1.44 -2.91 -8.22
CA VAL A 43 1.74 -4.14 -8.93
C VAL A 43 2.98 -4.78 -8.30
N ARG A 44 2.94 -6.10 -8.10
CA ARG A 44 4.10 -6.91 -7.74
C ARG A 44 4.33 -7.92 -8.86
N LYS A 45 5.51 -7.86 -9.47
CA LYS A 45 5.93 -8.80 -10.51
C LYS A 45 6.61 -10.00 -9.87
N TYR A 46 6.17 -11.19 -10.22
CA TYR A 46 6.72 -12.45 -9.75
C TYR A 46 7.32 -13.20 -10.93
N ASN A 47 8.53 -13.72 -10.72
CA ASN A 47 9.16 -14.65 -11.64
C ASN A 47 9.21 -16.01 -10.92
N PHE A 48 8.38 -16.95 -11.36
CA PHE A 48 8.39 -18.31 -10.86
C PHE A 48 9.29 -19.16 -11.74
N LYS A 49 10.32 -19.78 -11.14
CA LYS A 49 11.18 -20.76 -11.83
C LYS A 49 10.99 -22.12 -11.18
N SER A 50 10.59 -23.10 -11.98
CA SER A 50 10.55 -24.51 -11.57
C SER A 50 11.22 -25.36 -12.64
N GLY A 51 12.43 -25.82 -12.35
CA GLY A 51 13.28 -26.52 -13.32
C GLY A 51 13.57 -25.65 -14.56
N VAL A 52 13.19 -26.14 -15.74
CA VAL A 52 13.32 -25.41 -17.02
C VAL A 52 12.18 -24.42 -17.26
N ASN A 53 11.08 -24.52 -16.50
CA ASN A 53 9.91 -23.67 -16.71
C ASN A 53 10.10 -22.33 -15.98
N LYS A 54 9.81 -21.25 -16.70
CA LYS A 54 9.70 -19.89 -16.16
C LYS A 54 8.31 -19.35 -16.48
N SER A 55 7.66 -18.78 -15.48
CA SER A 55 6.43 -18.03 -15.65
C SER A 55 6.59 -16.68 -14.98
N ASP A 56 6.29 -15.63 -15.74
CA ASP A 56 6.20 -14.26 -15.26
C ASP A 56 4.72 -13.93 -15.11
N PHE A 57 4.32 -13.46 -13.93
CA PHE A 57 2.97 -12.93 -13.71
C PHE A 57 3.04 -11.65 -12.88
N SER A 58 2.08 -10.77 -13.11
CA SER A 58 1.94 -9.51 -12.38
C SER A 58 0.70 -9.57 -11.50
N MET A 59 0.89 -9.40 -10.19
CA MET A 59 -0.23 -9.25 -9.26
C MET A 59 -0.52 -7.77 -9.05
N TYR A 60 -1.72 -7.36 -9.40
CA TYR A 60 -2.25 -6.03 -9.13
C TYR A 60 -3.12 -6.07 -7.89
N PHE A 61 -3.04 -5.04 -7.06
CA PHE A 61 -3.83 -4.96 -5.83
C PHE A 61 -3.97 -3.50 -5.37
N THR A 62 -4.96 -3.26 -4.50
CA THR A 62 -5.16 -1.99 -3.80
C THR A 62 -4.76 -2.16 -2.35
N VAL A 63 -3.99 -1.21 -1.81
CA VAL A 63 -3.68 -1.13 -0.38
C VAL A 63 -4.40 0.10 0.17
N ALA A 64 -5.13 -0.08 1.27
CA ALA A 64 -5.71 1.00 2.05
C ALA A 64 -5.15 0.97 3.48
N ILE A 65 -4.79 2.13 3.99
CA ILE A 65 -4.37 2.36 5.37
C ILE A 65 -5.28 3.41 5.97
N ASN A 66 -5.95 3.07 7.06
CA ASN A 66 -6.73 4.01 7.86
C ASN A 66 -6.06 4.17 9.23
N ILE A 67 -5.83 5.42 9.62
CA ILE A 67 -5.13 5.80 10.84
C ILE A 67 -6.13 6.51 11.72
N SER A 68 -6.49 5.86 12.82
CA SER A 68 -7.29 6.46 13.89
C SER A 68 -6.35 6.93 15.02
N PRO A 69 -6.86 7.63 16.05
CA PRO A 69 -6.04 8.04 17.19
C PRO A 69 -5.34 6.87 17.89
N ASP A 70 -5.97 5.69 17.91
CA ASP A 70 -5.52 4.55 18.73
C ASP A 70 -5.17 3.30 17.88
N THR A 71 -5.53 3.28 16.60
CA THR A 71 -5.37 2.12 15.72
C THR A 71 -4.84 2.48 14.34
N VAL A 72 -4.18 1.52 13.73
CA VAL A 72 -3.83 1.53 12.31
C VAL A 72 -4.41 0.28 11.69
N ASP A 73 -5.31 0.46 10.73
CA ASP A 73 -5.95 -0.61 10.00
C ASP A 73 -5.40 -0.64 8.57
N MET A 74 -4.84 -1.79 8.16
CA MET A 74 -4.32 -2.00 6.81
C MET A 74 -5.12 -3.09 6.12
N SER A 75 -5.52 -2.84 4.88
CA SER A 75 -6.27 -3.79 4.06
C SER A 75 -5.67 -3.88 2.65
N VAL A 76 -5.64 -5.08 2.10
CA VAL A 76 -5.25 -5.36 0.71
C VAL A 76 -6.42 -6.03 0.02
N TYR A 77 -6.90 -5.45 -1.08
CA TYR A 77 -8.09 -5.92 -1.80
C TYR A 77 -7.98 -5.65 -3.30
N ASN A 78 -8.96 -6.12 -4.08
CA ASN A 78 -8.96 -6.10 -5.54
C ASN A 78 -7.68 -6.73 -6.11
N ILE A 79 -7.35 -7.94 -5.63
CA ILE A 79 -6.17 -8.69 -6.06
C ILE A 79 -6.52 -9.44 -7.35
N TYR A 80 -5.73 -9.23 -8.41
CA TYR A 80 -5.88 -9.95 -9.69
C TYR A 80 -4.54 -10.09 -10.41
N GLU A 81 -4.44 -11.13 -11.25
CA GLU A 81 -3.25 -11.45 -12.04
C GLU A 81 -3.37 -11.00 -13.51
N SER A 82 -2.24 -10.73 -14.15
CA SER A 82 -2.09 -10.62 -15.62
C SER A 82 -0.72 -11.11 -16.09
#